data_AF-A0A934YKE6-F1
#
_entry.id   AF-A0A934YKE6-F1
#
_cell.length_a   1.000
_cell.length_b   1.000
_cell.length_c   1.000
_cell.angle_alpha   90.00
_cell.angle_beta   90.00
_cell.angle_gamma   90.00
#
_symmetry.space_group_name_H-M   'P 1'
#
loop_
_entity.id
_entity.type
_entity.pdbx_description
1 polymer ?
#
loop_
_entity_poly.entity_id
_entity_poly.type
_entity_poly.pdbx_seq_one_letter_code
_entity_poly.pdbx_strand_id
1 'polypeptide(L)'
;MDPSDLATLTRTGKRRPLWTPGPATLELALEGAAVHRLLPHRDPFLFVERITAVDLEQRAIRGTRRVDPADPLFAGHFPGAPIYPGVLQLETIGQLAICLAAMLEHGGPTPPPGVAPPDVRALKIHTALFPEAVRPGDVLSILATMVEHDEFGAICAGQLLRGDAVTAFAVMEVHRVEA
;
A
#
# COMPACT_ATOMS: atom_id res chain seq x y z
N MET A 1 1.61 -18.62 2.76
CA MET A 1 0.24 -18.61 2.21
C MET A 1 -0.10 -19.86 1.42
N ASP A 2 -1.17 -20.55 1.84
CA ASP A 2 -1.75 -21.69 1.12
C ASP A 2 -2.38 -21.24 -0.23
N PRO A 3 -2.28 -22.04 -1.31
CA PRO A 3 -2.85 -21.68 -2.61
C PRO A 3 -4.36 -21.42 -2.62
N SER A 4 -5.13 -22.10 -1.77
CA SER A 4 -6.59 -21.92 -1.69
C SER A 4 -6.98 -20.59 -1.03
N ASP A 5 -6.21 -20.17 -0.03
CA ASP A 5 -6.34 -18.85 0.60
C ASP A 5 -6.01 -17.74 -0.39
N LEU A 6 -4.90 -17.88 -1.13
CA LEU A 6 -4.52 -16.94 -2.19
C LEU A 6 -5.62 -16.82 -3.25
N ALA A 7 -6.19 -17.94 -3.70
CA ALA A 7 -7.26 -17.94 -4.68
C ALA A 7 -8.53 -17.25 -4.16
N THR A 8 -8.88 -17.47 -2.90
CA THR A 8 -10.03 -16.82 -2.24
C THR A 8 -9.83 -15.31 -2.10
N LEU A 9 -8.65 -14.90 -1.65
CA LEU A 9 -8.29 -13.50 -1.49
C LEU A 9 -8.26 -12.77 -2.84
N THR A 10 -7.70 -13.41 -3.87
CA THR A 10 -7.68 -12.87 -5.24
C THR A 10 -9.08 -12.68 -5.82
N ARG A 11 -9.97 -13.65 -5.60
CA ARG A 11 -11.35 -13.61 -6.12
C ARG A 11 -12.18 -12.49 -5.49
N THR A 12 -12.00 -12.27 -4.18
CA THR A 12 -12.76 -11.27 -3.41
C THR A 12 -12.16 -9.88 -3.56
N GLY A 13 -10.83 -9.79 -3.44
CA GLY A 13 -10.09 -8.53 -3.45
C GLY A 13 -10.10 -7.78 -4.79
N LYS A 14 -10.47 -8.42 -5.90
CA LYS A 14 -10.68 -7.71 -7.17
C LYS A 14 -12.01 -6.97 -7.28
N ARG A 15 -12.92 -7.09 -6.30
CA ARG A 15 -14.31 -6.62 -6.39
C ARG A 15 -14.81 -5.90 -5.14
N ARG A 16 -14.23 -6.19 -3.98
CA ARG A 16 -14.69 -5.68 -2.69
C ARG A 16 -13.50 -5.06 -1.96
N PRO A 17 -13.74 -4.04 -1.11
CA PRO A 17 -12.71 -3.52 -0.22
C PRO A 17 -12.03 -4.64 0.55
N LEU A 18 -10.71 -4.57 0.65
CA LEU A 18 -9.87 -5.59 1.27
C LEU A 18 -10.20 -5.80 2.75
N TRP A 19 -10.64 -4.73 3.40
CA TRP A 19 -11.08 -4.72 4.78
C TRP A 19 -12.12 -3.61 4.99
N THR A 20 -12.81 -3.67 6.13
CA THR A 20 -13.80 -2.67 6.56
C THR A 20 -13.46 -2.20 7.97
N PRO A 21 -13.59 -0.89 8.28
CA PRO A 21 -13.37 -0.38 9.62
C PRO A 21 -14.16 -1.14 10.69
N GLY A 22 -13.49 -1.49 11.79
CA GLY A 22 -14.04 -2.12 12.98
C GLY A 22 -13.93 -1.21 14.23
N PRO A 23 -14.33 -1.71 15.41
CA PRO A 23 -14.30 -0.92 16.65
C PRO A 23 -12.91 -0.44 17.08
N ALA A 24 -11.85 -1.18 16.71
CA ALA A 24 -10.46 -0.85 17.01
C ALA A 24 -9.83 0.09 15.94
N THR A 25 -10.58 0.46 14.91
CA THR A 25 -10.06 1.32 13.85
C THR A 25 -9.88 2.75 14.34
N LEU A 26 -8.66 3.26 14.20
CA LEU A 26 -8.30 4.64 14.45
C LEU A 26 -8.33 5.41 13.14
N GLU A 27 -9.17 6.46 13.07
CA GLU A 27 -9.12 7.44 11.99
C GLU A 27 -7.95 8.40 12.23
N LEU A 28 -7.20 8.68 11.16
CA LEU A 28 -5.92 9.38 11.20
C LEU A 28 -5.87 10.51 10.17
N ALA A 29 -4.95 11.44 10.38
CA ALA A 29 -4.61 12.49 9.42
C ALA A 29 -3.09 12.67 9.37
N LEU A 30 -2.36 11.57 9.15
CA LEU A 30 -0.89 11.62 9.05
C LEU A 30 -0.48 11.98 7.63
N GLU A 31 0.44 12.92 7.50
CA GLU A 31 1.00 13.37 6.21
C GLU A 31 2.42 13.91 6.37
N GLY A 32 3.11 14.13 5.25
CA GLY A 32 4.44 14.74 5.19
C GLY A 32 5.44 14.07 6.13
N ALA A 33 6.03 14.85 7.04
CA ALA A 33 7.04 14.35 7.98
C ALA A 33 6.59 13.17 8.86
N ALA A 34 5.28 13.00 9.10
CA ALA A 34 4.78 11.84 9.84
C ALA A 34 4.88 10.56 8.99
N VAL A 35 4.47 10.61 7.72
CA VAL A 35 4.60 9.49 6.78
C VAL A 35 6.07 9.19 6.47
N HIS A 36 6.92 10.22 6.36
CA HIS A 36 8.35 10.06 6.11
C HIS A 36 9.11 9.32 7.22
N ARG A 37 8.57 9.27 8.45
CA ARG A 37 9.15 8.48 9.55
C ARG A 37 8.83 6.99 9.43
N LEU A 38 7.73 6.67 8.75
CA LEU A 38 7.28 5.28 8.54
C LEU A 38 7.88 4.65 7.29
N LEU A 39 8.45 5.47 6.39
CA LEU A 39 8.99 5.02 5.10
C LEU A 39 10.41 5.53 4.86
N PRO A 40 11.32 4.71 4.30
CA PRO A 40 12.62 5.18 3.84
C PRO A 40 12.51 5.95 2.51
N HIS A 41 11.45 5.72 1.72
CA HIS A 41 11.22 6.31 0.40
C HIS A 41 11.16 7.85 0.43
N ARG A 42 11.75 8.49 -0.58
CA ARG A 42 11.72 9.94 -0.78
C ARG A 42 11.44 10.25 -2.25
N ASP A 43 11.11 11.50 -2.53
CA ASP A 43 10.89 11.96 -3.90
C ASP A 43 12.09 11.63 -4.80
N PRO A 44 11.84 11.20 -6.05
CA PRO A 44 10.53 11.12 -6.73
C PRO A 44 9.81 9.75 -6.58
N PHE A 45 10.19 8.92 -5.60
CA PHE A 45 9.66 7.56 -5.43
C PHE A 45 8.88 7.36 -4.12
N LEU A 46 8.36 8.44 -3.52
CA LEU A 46 7.45 8.40 -2.38
C LEU A 46 6.02 8.61 -2.86
N PHE A 47 5.15 7.65 -2.55
CA PHE A 47 3.84 7.53 -3.20
C PHE A 47 2.66 7.57 -2.25
N VAL A 48 2.88 7.22 -0.98
CA VAL A 48 1.87 7.39 0.07
C VAL A 48 1.92 8.83 0.55
N GLU A 49 0.88 9.61 0.28
CA GLU A 49 0.82 11.01 0.69
C GLU A 49 0.25 11.16 2.11
N ARG A 50 -0.83 10.40 2.38
CA ARG A 50 -1.55 10.45 3.66
C ARG A 50 -1.91 9.07 4.14
N ILE A 51 -1.90 8.89 5.46
CA ILE A 51 -2.49 7.72 6.14
C ILE A 51 -3.74 8.21 6.86
N THR A 52 -4.88 7.60 6.51
CA THR A 52 -6.20 8.05 6.93
C THR A 52 -6.87 7.12 7.93
N ALA A 53 -6.46 5.85 8.04
CA ALA A 53 -6.88 4.98 9.13
C ALA A 53 -5.91 3.83 9.35
N VAL A 54 -5.92 3.27 10.55
CA VAL A 54 -5.23 2.01 10.87
C VAL A 54 -6.05 1.21 11.88
N ASP A 55 -6.02 -0.11 11.74
CA ASP A 55 -6.55 -1.06 12.70
C ASP A 55 -5.48 -2.13 12.95
N LEU A 56 -4.82 -2.05 14.11
CA LEU A 56 -3.70 -2.93 14.43
C LEU A 56 -4.16 -4.35 14.77
N GLU A 57 -5.38 -4.52 15.26
CA GLU A 57 -5.96 -5.84 15.54
C GLU A 57 -6.27 -6.58 14.23
N GLN A 58 -6.86 -5.87 13.26
CA GLN A 58 -7.11 -6.40 11.92
C GLN A 58 -5.85 -6.41 11.04
N ARG A 59 -4.73 -5.84 11.52
CA ARG A 59 -3.49 -5.62 10.75
C ARG A 59 -3.80 -4.97 9.40
N ALA A 60 -4.54 -3.86 9.44
CA ALA A 60 -5.07 -3.20 8.27
C ALA A 60 -4.80 -1.69 8.31
N ILE A 61 -4.59 -1.09 7.15
CA ILE A 61 -4.28 0.33 7.00
C ILE A 61 -5.00 0.89 5.78
N ARG A 62 -5.34 2.19 5.86
CA ARG A 62 -5.87 2.98 4.75
C ARG A 62 -5.05 4.25 4.58
N GLY A 63 -4.71 4.57 3.34
CA GLY A 63 -4.06 5.81 2.97
C GLY A 63 -4.63 6.37 1.67
N THR A 64 -4.03 7.47 1.20
CA THR A 64 -4.41 8.10 -0.07
C THR A 64 -3.21 8.51 -0.88
N ARG A 65 -3.42 8.57 -2.19
CA ARG A 65 -2.49 9.15 -3.16
C ARG A 65 -3.25 9.92 -4.22
N ARG A 66 -2.76 11.11 -4.57
CA ARG A 66 -3.12 11.78 -5.81
C ARG A 66 -2.11 11.46 -6.92
N VAL A 67 -2.61 11.21 -8.13
CA VAL A 67 -1.77 11.06 -9.31
C VAL A 67 -1.57 12.42 -9.95
N ASP A 68 -0.36 12.96 -9.90
CA ASP A 68 -0.04 14.28 -10.45
C ASP A 68 -0.25 14.30 -11.97
N PRO A 69 -1.15 15.13 -12.52
CA PRO A 69 -1.32 15.24 -13.96
C PRO A 69 -0.05 15.65 -14.73
N ALA A 70 0.91 16.30 -14.06
CA ALA A 70 2.17 16.74 -14.61
C ALA A 70 3.31 15.72 -14.45
N ASP A 71 3.05 14.53 -13.91
CA ASP A 71 4.08 13.51 -13.71
C ASP A 71 4.77 13.17 -15.06
N PRO A 72 6.12 13.27 -15.14
CA PRO A 72 6.87 13.05 -16.37
C PRO A 72 6.67 11.65 -16.97
N LEU A 73 6.24 10.66 -16.17
CA LEU A 73 5.93 9.32 -16.69
C LEU A 73 4.85 9.35 -17.77
N PHE A 74 3.93 10.32 -17.75
CA PHE A 74 2.83 10.39 -18.71
C PHE A 74 3.30 10.78 -20.12
N ALA A 75 4.47 11.41 -20.23
CA ALA A 75 5.10 11.64 -21.53
C ALA A 75 5.52 10.33 -22.21
N GLY A 76 5.82 9.28 -21.42
CA GLY A 76 6.23 7.97 -21.91
C GLY A 76 5.16 6.87 -21.84
N HIS A 77 4.15 7.02 -20.99
CA HIS A 77 3.16 5.97 -20.69
C HIS A 77 1.72 6.52 -20.70
N PHE A 78 1.11 6.77 -21.86
CA PHE A 78 1.65 6.69 -23.22
C PHE A 78 1.39 8.02 -23.95
N PRO A 79 2.23 8.42 -24.92
CA PRO A 79 1.94 9.59 -25.75
C PRO A 79 0.52 9.55 -26.34
N GLY A 80 -0.28 10.59 -26.08
CA GLY A 80 -1.67 10.70 -26.56
C GLY A 80 -2.70 9.86 -25.82
N ALA A 81 -2.29 8.97 -24.92
CA ALA A 81 -3.17 8.10 -24.12
C ALA A 81 -2.55 7.83 -22.73
N PRO A 82 -2.42 8.85 -21.86
CA PRO A 82 -1.73 8.71 -20.58
C PRO A 82 -2.48 7.75 -19.64
N ILE A 83 -1.74 6.81 -19.05
CA ILE A 83 -2.21 5.81 -18.08
C ILE A 83 -1.14 5.66 -17.00
N TYR A 84 -1.53 5.60 -15.73
CA TYR A 84 -0.58 5.45 -14.66
C TYR A 84 -0.04 4.00 -14.61
N PRO A 85 1.28 3.77 -14.61
CA PRO A 85 1.85 2.43 -14.70
C PRO A 85 1.40 1.51 -13.56
N GLY A 86 0.98 0.28 -13.91
CA GLY A 86 0.57 -0.72 -12.92
C GLY A 86 1.66 -1.05 -11.89
N VAL A 87 2.93 -1.01 -12.30
CA VAL A 87 4.06 -1.24 -11.38
C VAL A 87 4.17 -0.19 -10.28
N LEU A 88 3.79 1.06 -10.55
CA LEU A 88 3.79 2.10 -9.53
C LEU A 88 2.55 2.00 -8.62
N GLN A 89 1.47 1.39 -9.12
CA GLN A 89 0.32 1.02 -8.28
C GLN A 89 0.72 -0.07 -7.27
N LEU A 90 1.49 -1.08 -7.69
CA LEU A 90 2.06 -2.10 -6.80
C LEU A 90 2.99 -1.49 -5.77
N GLU A 91 3.90 -0.61 -6.19
CA GLU A 91 4.81 0.09 -5.28
C GLU A 91 4.04 0.92 -4.25
N THR A 92 2.97 1.61 -4.65
CA THR A 92 2.11 2.38 -3.74
C THR A 92 1.49 1.49 -2.65
N ILE A 93 1.03 0.29 -3.02
CA ILE A 93 0.53 -0.70 -2.07
C ILE A 93 1.65 -1.15 -1.13
N GLY A 94 2.83 -1.45 -1.69
CA GLY A 94 4.00 -1.89 -0.92
C GLY A 94 4.42 -0.87 0.13
N GLN A 95 4.52 0.40 -0.25
CA GLN A 95 4.82 1.49 0.67
C GLN A 95 3.79 1.58 1.80
N LEU A 96 2.48 1.49 1.51
CA LEU A 96 1.51 1.52 2.60
C LEU A 96 1.63 0.31 3.54
N ALA A 97 1.96 -0.88 3.00
CA ALA A 97 2.22 -2.06 3.81
C ALA A 97 3.46 -1.89 4.72
N ILE A 98 4.50 -1.18 4.27
CA ILE A 98 5.67 -0.83 5.10
C ILE A 98 5.25 0.10 6.25
N CYS A 99 4.39 1.08 5.98
CA CYS A 99 3.85 1.93 7.04
C CYS A 99 3.13 1.10 8.11
N LEU A 100 2.31 0.13 7.69
CA LEU A 100 1.62 -0.78 8.60
C LEU A 100 2.60 -1.65 9.40
N ALA A 101 3.65 -2.19 8.76
CA ALA A 101 4.68 -2.97 9.45
C ALA A 101 5.34 -2.16 10.58
N ALA A 102 5.72 -0.91 10.29
CA ALA A 102 6.29 0.01 11.28
C ALA A 102 5.31 0.26 12.45
N MET A 103 4.02 0.47 12.17
CA MET A 103 3.01 0.70 13.20
C MET A 103 2.78 -0.55 14.07
N LEU A 104 2.82 -1.74 13.49
CA LEU A 104 2.69 -3.01 14.21
C LEU A 104 3.90 -3.25 15.12
N GLU A 105 5.12 -2.99 14.65
CA GLU A 105 6.35 -3.13 15.43
C GLU A 105 6.38 -2.22 16.66
N HIS A 106 5.83 -1.01 16.55
CA HIS A 106 5.79 -0.05 17.64
C HIS A 106 4.50 -0.10 18.47
N GLY A 107 3.51 -0.88 18.05
CA GLY A 107 2.21 -0.96 18.72
C GLY A 107 1.39 0.33 18.66
N GLY A 108 1.57 1.16 17.62
CA GLY A 108 0.87 2.45 17.53
C GLY A 108 1.04 3.17 16.19
N PRO A 109 0.22 4.20 15.92
CA PRO A 109 0.19 4.90 14.64
C PRO A 109 1.39 5.83 14.40
N THR A 110 2.24 6.07 15.40
CA THR A 110 3.38 6.98 15.28
C THR A 110 4.59 6.37 15.96
N PRO A 111 5.69 6.14 15.22
CA PRO A 111 6.93 5.63 15.80
C PRO A 111 7.54 6.68 16.75
N PRO A 112 8.21 6.26 17.84
CA PRO A 112 8.99 7.15 18.68
C PRO A 112 10.09 7.89 17.88
N PRO A 113 10.52 9.09 18.31
CA PRO A 113 11.64 9.78 17.69
C PRO A 113 12.91 8.92 17.65
N GLY A 114 13.64 8.96 16.53
CA GLY A 114 14.91 8.24 16.35
C GLY A 114 14.76 6.79 15.91
N VAL A 115 13.54 6.27 15.81
CA VAL A 115 13.32 4.93 15.25
C VAL A 115 13.34 4.98 13.73
N ALA A 116 14.17 4.15 13.13
CA ALA A 116 14.26 4.01 11.68
C ALA A 116 13.05 3.20 11.15
N PRO A 117 12.58 3.47 9.93
CA PRO A 117 11.55 2.67 9.30
C PRO A 117 12.08 1.24 9.01
N PRO A 118 11.19 0.25 8.90
CA PRO A 118 11.57 -1.12 8.54
C PRO A 118 12.33 -1.16 7.21
N ASP A 119 13.49 -1.81 7.22
CA ASP A 119 14.26 -2.04 5.99
C ASP A 119 13.81 -3.35 5.33
N VAL A 120 12.89 -3.24 4.36
CA VAL A 120 12.33 -4.40 3.65
C VAL A 120 12.52 -4.31 2.14
N ARG A 121 12.59 -5.46 1.48
CA ARG A 121 12.64 -5.58 0.02
C ARG A 121 11.49 -6.44 -0.47
N ALA A 122 10.83 -6.00 -1.53
CA ALA A 122 9.87 -6.83 -2.24
C ALA A 122 10.61 -8.01 -2.90
N LEU A 123 10.18 -9.23 -2.60
CA LEU A 123 10.78 -10.45 -3.14
C LEU A 123 9.92 -11.08 -4.22
N LYS A 124 8.60 -11.12 -3.99
CA LYS A 124 7.70 -11.88 -4.84
C LYS A 124 6.34 -11.24 -4.91
N ILE A 125 5.75 -11.28 -6.10
CA ILE A 125 4.35 -10.96 -6.34
C ILE A 125 3.62 -12.27 -6.60
N HIS A 126 2.72 -12.65 -5.69
CA HIS A 126 1.88 -13.83 -5.87
C HIS A 126 0.78 -13.59 -6.90
N THR A 127 0.20 -12.39 -6.87
CA THR A 127 -0.78 -11.94 -7.86
C THR A 127 -0.77 -10.43 -7.96
N ALA A 128 -1.05 -9.93 -9.16
CA ALA A 128 -1.29 -8.53 -9.44
C ALA A 128 -2.37 -8.44 -10.52
N LEU A 129 -3.41 -7.68 -10.23
CA LEU A 129 -4.55 -7.44 -11.11
C LEU A 129 -4.73 -5.94 -11.27
N PHE A 130 -5.05 -5.48 -12.48
CA PHE A 130 -5.32 -4.07 -12.78
C PHE A 130 -6.65 -3.94 -13.52
N PRO A 131 -7.80 -4.05 -12.84
CA PRO A 131 -9.11 -4.10 -13.50
C PRO A 131 -9.46 -2.80 -14.24
N GLU A 132 -8.98 -1.66 -13.76
CA GLU A 132 -9.31 -0.34 -14.28
C GLU A 132 -8.05 0.52 -14.47
N ALA A 133 -8.07 1.36 -15.51
CA ALA A 133 -6.98 2.29 -15.78
C ALA A 133 -7.04 3.50 -14.83
N VAL A 134 -5.90 3.79 -14.22
CA VAL A 134 -5.66 5.04 -13.47
C VAL A 134 -5.14 6.10 -14.43
N ARG A 135 -5.65 7.33 -14.32
CA ARG A 135 -5.41 8.45 -15.22
C ARG A 135 -4.81 9.66 -14.49
N PRO A 136 -4.17 10.59 -15.23
CA PRO A 136 -3.77 11.89 -14.69
C PRO A 136 -4.85 12.55 -13.83
N GLY A 137 -4.52 12.93 -12.61
CA GLY A 137 -5.44 13.64 -11.69
C GLY A 137 -6.34 12.75 -10.84
N ASP A 138 -6.34 11.43 -11.05
CA ASP A 138 -7.09 10.50 -10.18
C ASP A 138 -6.62 10.61 -8.72
N VAL A 139 -7.59 10.51 -7.81
CA VAL A 139 -7.35 10.37 -6.37
C VAL A 139 -7.68 8.94 -5.98
N LEU A 140 -6.70 8.27 -5.36
CA LEU A 140 -6.75 6.86 -5.04
C LEU A 140 -6.79 6.67 -3.52
N SER A 141 -7.71 5.84 -3.07
CA SER A 141 -7.64 5.20 -1.75
C SER A 141 -6.73 3.98 -1.86
N ILE A 142 -5.82 3.84 -0.90
CA ILE A 142 -4.90 2.72 -0.80
C ILE A 142 -5.33 1.90 0.41
N LEU A 143 -5.57 0.61 0.25
CA LEU A 143 -5.80 -0.33 1.35
C LEU A 143 -4.66 -1.35 1.37
N ALA A 144 -4.18 -1.68 2.56
CA ALA A 144 -3.25 -2.79 2.75
C ALA A 144 -3.57 -3.56 4.03
N THR A 145 -3.30 -4.87 4.01
CA THR A 145 -3.44 -5.77 5.16
C THR A 145 -2.23 -6.68 5.26
N MET A 146 -1.77 -6.97 6.47
CA MET A 146 -0.72 -7.97 6.70
C MET A 146 -1.35 -9.35 6.94
N VAL A 147 -1.17 -10.27 6.00
CA VAL A 147 -1.80 -11.60 6.07
C VAL A 147 -0.98 -12.53 6.94
N GLU A 148 0.31 -12.66 6.62
CA GLU A 148 1.31 -13.42 7.37
C GLU A 148 2.48 -12.49 7.66
N HIS A 149 3.11 -12.63 8.83
CA HIS A 149 4.33 -11.91 9.18
C HIS A 149 5.10 -12.70 10.23
N ASP A 150 6.43 -12.63 10.14
CA ASP A 150 7.37 -13.15 11.13
C ASP A 150 8.57 -12.21 11.25
N GLU A 151 9.64 -12.68 11.87
CA GLU A 151 10.88 -11.89 12.04
C GLU A 151 11.66 -11.69 10.74
N PHE A 152 11.44 -12.51 9.71
CA PHE A 152 12.19 -12.49 8.45
C PHE A 152 11.46 -11.75 7.33
N GLY A 153 10.13 -11.75 7.35
CA GLY A 153 9.35 -11.21 6.26
C GLY A 153 7.86 -11.14 6.53
N ALA A 154 7.13 -10.81 5.48
CA ALA A 154 5.68 -10.74 5.54
C ALA A 154 5.02 -10.95 4.18
N ILE A 155 3.80 -11.47 4.21
CA ILE A 155 2.89 -11.49 3.06
C ILE A 155 1.81 -10.45 3.31
N CYS A 156 1.74 -9.46 2.42
CA CYS A 156 0.74 -8.42 2.44
C CYS A 156 -0.21 -8.56 1.25
N ALA A 157 -1.46 -8.16 1.46
CA ALA A 157 -2.40 -7.92 0.39
C ALA A 157 -2.73 -6.43 0.35
N GLY A 158 -3.03 -5.91 -0.83
CA GLY A 158 -3.44 -4.52 -0.96
C GLY A 158 -4.24 -4.22 -2.20
N GLN A 159 -4.87 -3.04 -2.16
CA GLN A 159 -5.76 -2.55 -3.19
C GLN A 159 -5.55 -1.05 -3.41
N LEU A 160 -5.76 -0.62 -4.66
CA LEU A 160 -6.05 0.76 -4.98
C LEU A 160 -7.50 0.89 -5.45
N LEU A 161 -8.17 1.94 -5.00
CA LEU A 161 -9.53 2.26 -5.39
C LEU A 161 -9.64 3.71 -5.87
N ARG A 162 -10.39 3.93 -6.95
CA ARG A 162 -10.88 5.25 -7.36
C ARG A 162 -12.37 5.32 -7.07
N GLY A 163 -12.75 6.05 -6.02
CA GLY A 163 -14.08 5.88 -5.42
C GLY A 163 -14.24 4.43 -4.95
N ASP A 164 -15.28 3.74 -5.42
CA ASP A 164 -15.54 2.34 -5.10
C ASP A 164 -14.94 1.35 -6.12
N ALA A 165 -14.38 1.85 -7.22
CA ALA A 165 -13.83 1.01 -8.28
C ALA A 165 -12.40 0.57 -7.95
N VAL A 166 -12.17 -0.75 -7.87
CA VAL A 166 -10.82 -1.32 -7.66
C VAL A 166 -9.98 -1.15 -8.94
N THR A 167 -8.90 -0.38 -8.86
CA THR A 167 -7.97 -0.15 -9.98
C THR A 167 -6.78 -1.09 -9.94
N ALA A 168 -6.38 -1.52 -8.73
CA ALA A 168 -5.36 -2.54 -8.54
C ALA A 168 -5.68 -3.43 -7.34
N PHE A 169 -5.31 -4.71 -7.43
CA PHE A 169 -5.25 -5.65 -6.31
C PHE A 169 -3.97 -6.47 -6.41
N ALA A 170 -3.28 -6.67 -5.30
CA ALA A 170 -2.07 -7.48 -5.27
C ALA A 170 -1.89 -8.24 -3.95
N VAL A 171 -1.17 -9.36 -4.03
CA VAL A 171 -0.62 -10.08 -2.88
C VAL A 171 0.88 -10.22 -3.10
N MET A 172 1.67 -9.76 -2.13
CA MET A 172 3.10 -9.58 -2.27
C MET A 172 3.83 -10.07 -1.03
N GLU A 173 5.02 -10.60 -1.23
CA GLU A 173 5.91 -11.09 -0.19
C GLU A 173 7.12 -10.16 -0.10
N VAL A 174 7.46 -9.77 1.12
CA VAL A 174 8.60 -8.91 1.45
C VAL A 174 9.51 -9.60 2.46
N HIS A 175 10.78 -9.25 2.42
CA HIS A 175 11.80 -9.74 3.34
C HIS A 175 12.53 -8.58 4.01
N ARG A 176 12.82 -8.72 5.30
CA ARG A 176 13.63 -7.77 6.06
C ARG A 176 15.10 -7.92 5.71
N VAL A 177 15.76 -6.82 5.40
CA VAL A 177 17.21 -6.83 5.23
C VAL A 177 17.81 -6.86 6.63
N GLU A 178 18.54 -7.94 6.97
CA GLU A 178 19.35 -7.97 8.18
C GLU A 178 20.42 -6.87 8.09
N ALA A 179 20.59 -6.13 9.18
CA ALA A 179 21.59 -5.07 9.31
C ALA A 179 22.99 -5.63 9.62
#